data_AF-A0A920EC95-F1
#
_entry.id   AF-A0A920EC95-F1
#
_cell.length_a   1.000
_cell.length_b   1.000
_cell.length_c   1.000
_cell.angle_alpha   90.00
_cell.angle_beta   90.00
_cell.angle_gamma   90.00
#
_symmetry.space_group_name_H-M   'P 1'
#
loop_
_entity.id
_entity.type
_entity.pdbx_description
1 polymer ?
#
loop_
_entity_poly.entity_id
_entity_poly.type
_entity_poly.pdbx_seq_one_letter_code
_entity_poly.pdbx_strand_id
1 'polypeptide(L)' 'MLFVTDGYFYAGKWFSLIDKIDEVELGLPSVEQTVIVPYPREELKEAKSPSIGGRENWDTFLQNIAPKG' A
#
# COMPACT_ATOMS: atom_id res chain seq x y z
N MET A 1 1.46 -4.34 -12.37
CA MET A 1 1.80 -3.64 -11.11
C MET A 1 0.67 -2.68 -10.74
N LEU A 2 0.34 -2.61 -9.45
CA LEU A 2 -0.75 -1.82 -8.89
C LEU A 2 -0.21 -0.96 -7.73
N PHE A 3 -0.60 0.32 -7.68
CA PHE A 3 -0.34 1.19 -6.53
C PHE A 3 -1.67 1.50 -5.85
N VAL A 4 -1.73 1.28 -4.54
CA VAL A 4 -2.94 1.52 -3.73
C VAL A 4 -2.56 2.24 -2.46
N THR A 5 -3.51 2.97 -1.88
CA THR A 5 -3.34 3.52 -0.54
C THR A 5 -4.00 2.64 0.50
N ASP A 6 -3.51 2.68 1.74
CA ASP A 6 -4.06 1.93 2.88
C ASP A 6 -5.40 2.48 3.37
N GLY A 7 -5.73 3.70 2.98
CA GLY A 7 -7.01 4.33 3.28
C GLY A 7 -7.06 5.80 2.84
N TYR A 8 -8.09 6.50 3.27
CA TYR A 8 -8.19 7.96 3.10
C TYR A 8 -9.09 8.58 4.15
N PHE A 9 -8.94 9.89 4.35
CA PHE A 9 -9.87 10.68 5.14
C PHE A 9 -10.92 11.34 4.23
N TYR A 10 -12.18 11.20 4.62
CA TYR A 10 -13.28 11.91 3.98
C TYR A 10 -14.32 12.29 5.02
N ALA A 11 -14.82 13.53 4.97
CA ALA A 11 -15.82 14.05 5.90
C ALA A 11 -15.48 13.80 7.40
N GLY A 12 -14.21 13.99 7.77
CA GLY A 12 -13.74 13.79 9.15
C GLY A 12 -13.64 12.34 9.61
N LYS A 13 -13.84 11.36 8.71
CA LYS A 13 -13.77 9.93 9.02
C LYS A 13 -12.65 9.25 8.22
N TRP A 14 -11.95 8.32 8.88
CA TRP A 14 -11.00 7.43 8.23
C TRP A 14 -11.72 6.26 7.55
N PHE A 15 -11.34 5.98 6.31
CA PHE A 15 -11.80 4.83 5.53
C PHE A 15 -10.60 3.94 5.23
N SER A 16 -10.55 2.76 5.85
CA SER A 16 -9.58 1.72 5.51
C SER A 16 -9.90 1.13 4.13
N LEU A 17 -8.87 0.87 3.34
CA LEU A 17 -8.99 0.16 2.06
C LEU A 17 -8.45 -1.27 2.10
N ILE A 18 -7.90 -1.73 3.23
CA ILE A 18 -7.20 -3.03 3.32
C ILE A 18 -8.04 -4.18 2.74
N ASP A 19 -9.27 -4.37 3.20
CA ASP A 19 -10.13 -5.47 2.72
C ASP A 19 -10.53 -5.30 1.24
N LYS A 20 -10.61 -4.05 0.75
CA LYS A 20 -10.94 -3.77 -0.65
C LYS A 20 -9.79 -4.04 -1.59
N ILE A 21 -8.54 -3.99 -1.11
CA ILE A 21 -7.37 -4.33 -1.92
C ILE A 21 -7.42 -5.82 -2.29
N ASP A 22 -7.82 -6.69 -1.37
CA ASP A 22 -8.02 -8.13 -1.62
C ASP A 22 -9.02 -8.36 -2.77
N GLU A 23 -10.17 -7.68 -2.73
CA GLU A 23 -11.20 -7.78 -3.76
C GLU A 23 -10.70 -7.31 -5.14
N VAL A 24 -9.94 -6.20 -5.18
CA VAL A 24 -9.37 -5.66 -6.42
C VAL A 24 -8.33 -6.62 -7.01
N GLU A 25 -7.46 -7.20 -6.19
CA GLU A 25 -6.46 -8.17 -6.65
C GLU A 25 -7.11 -9.44 -7.21
N LEU A 26 -8.18 -9.94 -6.58
CA LEU A 26 -8.97 -11.07 -7.10
C LEU A 26 -9.58 -10.76 -8.47
N GLY A 27 -9.99 -9.52 -8.71
CA GLY A 27 -10.52 -9.06 -10.00
C GLY A 27 -9.47 -8.81 -11.07
N LEU A 28 -8.17 -8.78 -10.71
CA LEU A 28 -7.06 -8.42 -11.58
C LEU A 28 -5.94 -9.48 -11.52
N PRO A 29 -6.17 -10.71 -12.03
CA PRO A 29 -5.23 -11.83 -11.88
C PRO A 29 -3.89 -11.62 -12.59
N SER A 30 -3.77 -10.63 -13.49
CA SER A 30 -2.51 -10.25 -14.13
C SER A 30 -1.64 -9.30 -13.29
N VAL A 31 -2.11 -8.85 -12.12
CA VAL A 31 -1.32 -8.02 -11.22
C VAL A 31 -0.32 -8.90 -10.49
N GLU A 32 0.96 -8.75 -10.83
CA GLU A 32 2.06 -9.50 -10.20
C GLU A 32 2.62 -8.84 -8.94
N GLN A 33 2.34 -7.55 -8.74
CA GLN A 33 2.91 -6.74 -7.66
C GLN A 33 1.95 -5.62 -7.28
N THR A 34 1.69 -5.49 -5.98
CA THR A 34 0.91 -4.40 -5.38
C THR A 34 1.78 -3.64 -4.38
N VAL A 35 1.86 -2.33 -4.56
CA VAL A 35 2.59 -1.41 -3.68
C VAL A 35 1.60 -0.60 -2.86
N ILE A 36 1.69 -0.71 -1.54
CA ILE A 36 0.89 0.07 -0.59
C ILE A 36 1.61 1.39 -0.31
N VAL A 37 0.98 2.49 -0.70
CA VAL A 37 1.40 3.86 -0.47
C VAL A 37 0.60 4.43 0.72
N PRO A 38 1.22 4.62 1.89
CA PRO A 38 0.52 5.12 3.07
C PRO A 38 -0.15 6.47 2.79
N TYR A 39 -1.42 6.59 3.16
CA TYR A 39 -2.11 7.88 3.11
C TYR A 39 -1.45 8.82 4.14
N PRO A 40 -1.20 10.10 3.80
CA PRO A 40 -0.57 11.03 4.72
C PRO A 40 -1.43 11.22 5.97
N ARG A 41 -0.92 10.79 7.12
CA ARG A 41 -1.51 11.00 8.45
C ARG A 41 -0.42 11.16 9.49
N GLU A 42 -0.61 12.12 10.41
CA GLU A 42 0.41 12.51 11.40
C GLU A 42 0.82 11.35 12.33
N GLU A 43 -0.10 10.43 12.60
CA GLU A 43 0.04 9.32 13.54
C GLU A 43 0.86 8.14 12.99
N LEU A 44 1.12 8.07 11.68
CA LEU A 44 1.71 6.90 11.03
C LEU A 44 3.15 7.06 10.55
N LYS A 45 3.90 8.03 11.07
CA LYS A 45 5.33 8.18 10.73
C LYS A 45 6.17 6.91 10.95
N GLU A 46 5.64 5.89 11.64
CA GLU A 46 6.36 4.66 11.99
C GLU A 46 5.65 3.33 11.66
N ALA A 47 4.42 3.33 11.13
CA ALA A 47 3.75 2.06 10.86
C ALA A 47 4.29 1.39 9.61
N LYS A 48 5.25 0.50 9.83
CA LYS A 48 5.64 -0.52 8.85
C LYS A 48 4.43 -1.43 8.65
N SER A 49 3.74 -1.28 7.52
CA SER A 49 2.76 -2.29 7.12
C SER A 49 3.53 -3.59 6.89
N PRO A 50 3.19 -4.70 7.58
CA PRO A 50 3.86 -5.97 7.36
C PRO A 50 3.66 -6.40 5.91
N SER A 51 4.72 -6.90 5.28
CA SER A 51 4.64 -7.55 3.98
C SER A 51 3.83 -8.84 4.12
N ILE A 52 2.56 -8.78 3.70
CA ILE A 52 1.66 -9.93 3.66
C ILE A 52 1.37 -10.21 2.19
N GLY A 53 1.71 -11.43 1.74
CA GLY A 53 1.25 -11.99 0.47
C GLY A 53 1.53 -11.14 -0.77
N GLY A 54 2.80 -11.02 -1.21
CA GLY A 54 3.14 -10.33 -2.47
C GLY A 54 2.97 -8.81 -2.47
N ARG A 55 2.43 -8.24 -1.38
CA ARG A 55 2.33 -6.79 -1.19
C ARG A 55 3.60 -6.25 -0.55
N GLU A 56 4.08 -5.15 -1.10
CA GLU A 56 5.17 -4.38 -0.51
C GLU A 56 4.69 -3.00 -0.09
N ASN A 57 5.37 -2.40 0.89
CA ASN A 57 5.14 -1.01 1.25
C ASN A 57 6.03 -0.08 0.41
N TRP A 58 5.65 1.20 0.38
CA TRP A 58 6.35 2.24 -0.37
C TRP A 58 7.85 2.34 -0.05
N ASP A 59 8.24 2.23 1.23
CA ASP A 59 9.65 2.34 1.62
C ASP A 59 10.50 1.18 1.07
N THR A 60 9.98 -0.05 1.13
CA THR A 60 10.63 -1.24 0.55
C THR A 60 10.71 -1.14 -0.97
N PHE A 61 9.65 -0.67 -1.63
CA PHE A 61 9.67 -0.44 -3.07
C PHE A 61 10.78 0.54 -3.47
N LEU A 62 10.86 1.69 -2.77
CA LEU A 62 11.87 2.72 -3.02
C LEU A 62 13.30 2.20 -2.84
N GLN A 63 13.56 1.35 -1.85
CA GLN A 63 14.86 0.73 -1.64
C GLN A 63 15.28 -0.19 -2.79
N ASN A 64 14.32 -0.85 -3.44
CA ASN A 64 14.58 -1.76 -4.55
C ASN A 64 14.86 -1.05 -5.87
N ILE A 65 14.33 0.16 -6.07
CA ILE A 65 14.53 0.96 -7.28
C ILE A 65 15.64 2.02 -7.15
N ALA A 66 16.07 2.34 -5.94
CA ALA A 66 17.17 3.27 -5.71
C ALA A 66 18.48 2.68 -6.30
N PRO A 67 19.30 3.50 -6.99
CA PRO A 67 20.61 3.04 -7.46
C PRO A 67 21.42 2.50 -6.28
N LYS A 68 21.90 1.26 -6.39
CA LYS A 68 22.91 0.75 -5.47
C LYS A 68 24.22 1.45 -5.83
N GLY A 69 24.60 2.43 -5.02
CA GLY A 69 25.89 3.13 -5.13
C GLY A 69 27.07 2.18 -4.96
#